data_AF-A0A241W7U2-F1
#
_entry.id   AF-A0A241W7U2-F1
#
_cell.length_a   1.000
_cell.length_b   1.000
_cell.length_c   1.000
_cell.angle_alpha   90.00
_cell.angle_beta   90.00
_cell.angle_gamma   90.00
#
_symmetry.space_group_name_H-M   'P 1'
#
loop_
_entity.id
_entity.type
_entity.pdbx_description
1 polymer ?
#
loop_
_entity_poly.entity_id
_entity_poly.type
_entity_poly.pdbx_seq_one_letter_code
_entity_poly.pdbx_strand_id
1 'polypeptide(L)'
;MKKLIPILFLCSLSSVSFAKPQTYTVLNGGGIDDLGLGLKNNKGKEYHVYCDQKCGDWFEYDEESQSETLKQKYIGKKVMAEIKFENNRDRIAGPGANETLYFIKQIKFIK
;
A
#
# COMPACT_ATOMS: atom_id res chain seq x y z
N MET A 1 -35.99 40.84 -29.33
CA MET A 1 -34.60 40.30 -29.32
C MET A 1 -34.31 39.76 -27.92
N LYS A 2 -34.33 38.44 -27.72
CA LYS A 2 -34.10 37.80 -26.40
C LYS A 2 -32.60 37.55 -26.22
N LYS A 3 -31.99 38.20 -25.23
CA LYS A 3 -30.57 38.03 -24.87
C LYS A 3 -30.40 36.69 -24.15
N LEU A 4 -29.64 35.78 -24.74
CA LEU A 4 -29.21 34.52 -24.12
C LEU A 4 -28.03 34.81 -23.19
N ILE A 5 -28.18 34.49 -21.90
CA ILE A 5 -27.12 34.57 -20.89
C ILE A 5 -26.33 33.26 -20.93
N PRO A 6 -24.99 33.28 -21.09
CA PRO A 6 -24.20 32.06 -21.04
C PRO A 6 -23.98 31.67 -19.57
N ILE A 7 -24.48 30.50 -19.19
CA ILE A 7 -24.20 29.87 -17.90
C ILE A 7 -22.76 29.33 -17.97
N LEU A 8 -21.87 29.91 -17.16
CA LEU A 8 -20.50 29.40 -16.98
C LEU A 8 -20.56 28.09 -16.19
N PHE A 9 -20.33 26.98 -16.88
CA PHE A 9 -20.19 25.66 -16.26
C PHE A 9 -18.80 25.54 -15.64
N LEU A 10 -18.67 25.77 -14.33
CA LEU A 10 -17.43 25.52 -13.59
C LEU A 10 -17.23 23.99 -13.47
N CYS A 11 -16.40 23.41 -14.34
CA CYS A 11 -15.86 22.06 -14.13
C CYS A 11 -14.81 22.09 -13.01
N SER A 12 -15.19 21.69 -11.81
CA SER A 12 -14.25 21.38 -10.73
C SER A 12 -13.51 20.09 -11.05
N LEU A 13 -12.36 20.22 -11.74
CA LEU A 13 -11.38 19.14 -11.92
C LEU A 13 -10.86 18.73 -10.54
N SER A 14 -11.49 17.71 -9.95
CA SER A 14 -10.97 17.05 -8.76
C SER A 14 -9.76 16.23 -9.19
N SER A 15 -8.55 16.74 -8.98
CA SER A 15 -7.32 16.01 -9.25
C SER A 15 -7.21 14.85 -8.28
N VAL A 16 -7.51 13.63 -8.76
CA VAL A 16 -7.22 12.40 -8.03
C VAL A 16 -5.71 12.25 -7.95
N SER A 17 -5.12 12.69 -6.83
CA SER A 17 -3.70 12.52 -6.55
C SER A 17 -3.45 11.07 -6.14
N PHE A 18 -3.10 10.23 -7.10
CA PHE A 18 -2.52 8.93 -6.81
C PHE A 18 -1.14 9.15 -6.19
N ALA A 19 -0.85 8.47 -5.09
CA ALA A 19 0.47 8.56 -4.48
C ALA A 19 1.49 8.07 -5.51
N LYS A 20 2.49 8.88 -5.83
CA LYS A 20 3.50 8.45 -6.80
C LYS A 20 4.32 7.30 -6.20
N PRO A 21 4.73 6.30 -6.99
CA PRO A 21 5.66 5.29 -6.51
C PRO A 21 6.92 5.92 -5.91
N GLN A 22 7.34 5.42 -4.74
CA GLN A 22 8.54 5.84 -4.03
C GLN A 22 9.44 4.64 -3.76
N THR A 23 10.73 4.91 -3.54
CA THR A 23 11.68 3.86 -3.16
C THR A 23 11.64 3.63 -1.65
N TYR A 24 11.52 2.37 -1.26
CA TYR A 24 11.59 1.90 0.13
C TYR A 24 12.62 0.80 0.29
N THR A 25 13.10 0.61 1.51
CA THR A 25 13.85 -0.58 1.94
C THR A 25 12.89 -1.53 2.65
N VAL A 26 12.91 -2.80 2.27
CA VAL A 26 12.15 -3.85 2.96
C VAL A 26 12.86 -4.21 4.25
N LEU A 27 12.14 -4.15 5.38
CA LEU A 27 12.69 -4.44 6.70
C LEU A 27 12.33 -5.84 7.18
N ASN A 28 11.06 -6.21 7.01
CA ASN A 28 10.48 -7.48 7.42
C ASN A 28 9.14 -7.67 6.70
N GLY A 29 8.48 -8.79 6.95
CA GLY A 29 7.11 -9.03 6.52
C GLY A 29 6.61 -10.39 6.96
N GLY A 30 5.31 -10.56 6.88
CA GLY A 30 4.62 -11.80 7.22
C GLY A 30 3.16 -11.57 7.56
N GLY A 31 2.50 -12.63 8.02
CA GLY A 31 1.11 -12.60 8.44
C GLY A 31 0.52 -14.01 8.59
N ILE A 32 -0.61 -14.11 9.30
CA ILE A 32 -1.42 -15.34 9.37
C ILE A 32 -2.58 -15.19 8.39
N ASP A 33 -3.52 -14.28 8.69
CA ASP A 33 -4.68 -14.02 7.83
C ASP A 33 -4.33 -13.10 6.65
N ASP A 34 -3.53 -12.06 6.93
CA ASP A 34 -3.19 -11.01 5.99
C ASP A 34 -1.69 -10.74 5.98
N LEU A 35 -1.11 -10.75 4.79
CA LEU A 35 0.32 -10.46 4.60
C LEU A 35 0.59 -8.95 4.65
N GLY A 36 1.67 -8.58 5.33
CA GLY A 36 2.18 -7.22 5.37
C GLY A 36 3.69 -7.14 5.22
N LEU A 37 4.17 -5.94 4.93
CA LEU A 37 5.59 -5.58 4.87
C LEU A 37 5.90 -4.41 5.80
N GLY A 38 7.02 -4.51 6.50
CA GLY A 38 7.70 -3.36 7.08
C GLY A 38 8.54 -2.66 6.02
N LEU A 39 8.23 -1.40 5.71
CA LEU A 39 8.94 -0.60 4.72
C LEU A 39 9.54 0.66 5.33
N LYS A 40 10.78 0.99 4.99
CA LYS A 40 11.44 2.24 5.38
C LYS A 40 11.68 3.15 4.20
N ASN A 41 11.22 4.38 4.27
CA ASN A 41 11.50 5.38 3.24
C ASN A 41 12.91 5.98 3.38
N ASN A 42 13.31 6.79 2.42
CA ASN A 42 14.62 7.47 2.42
C ASN A 42 14.82 8.49 3.56
N LYS A 43 13.74 8.89 4.25
CA LYS A 43 13.79 9.77 5.44
C LYS A 43 13.88 8.98 6.74
N GLY A 44 13.99 7.64 6.67
CA GLY A 44 14.04 6.78 7.84
C GLY A 44 12.69 6.50 8.49
N LYS A 45 11.57 7.01 7.93
CA LYS A 45 10.24 6.69 8.44
C LYS A 45 9.85 5.27 8.03
N GLU A 46 9.41 4.50 9.02
CA GLU A 46 8.94 3.13 8.85
C GLU A 46 7.41 3.08 8.73
N TYR A 47 6.94 2.10 7.97
CA TYR A 47 5.54 1.85 7.69
C TYR A 47 5.30 0.35 7.81
N HIS A 48 4.22 -0.03 8.48
CA HIS A 48 3.61 -1.33 8.30
C HIS A 48 2.54 -1.21 7.22
N VAL A 49 2.65 -2.00 6.15
CA VAL A 49 1.82 -1.85 4.95
C VAL A 49 1.28 -3.21 4.52
N TYR A 50 -0.04 -3.34 4.43
CA TYR A 50 -0.69 -4.57 4.01
C TYR A 50 -0.54 -4.79 2.51
N CYS A 51 -0.31 -6.05 2.14
CA CYS A 51 -0.12 -6.46 0.76
C CYS A 51 -1.40 -6.33 -0.07
N ASP A 52 -2.58 -6.64 0.48
CA ASP A 52 -3.87 -6.60 -0.26
C ASP A 52 -3.74 -7.30 -1.64
N GLN A 53 -3.11 -8.49 -1.61
CA GLN A 53 -2.79 -9.33 -2.77
C GLN A 53 -1.84 -8.69 -3.81
N LYS A 54 -1.17 -7.58 -3.49
CA LYS A 54 -0.23 -6.88 -4.41
C LYS A 54 1.23 -7.32 -4.25
N CYS A 55 1.56 -8.03 -3.18
CA CYS A 55 2.87 -8.64 -3.03
C CYS A 55 2.99 -9.88 -3.91
N GLY A 56 4.22 -10.19 -4.36
CA GLY A 56 4.50 -11.42 -5.10
C GLY A 56 4.76 -12.61 -4.18
N ASP A 57 5.31 -13.70 -4.74
CA ASP A 57 5.78 -14.89 -4.02
C ASP A 57 7.04 -14.58 -3.18
N TRP A 58 6.87 -13.76 -2.15
CA TRP A 58 7.95 -13.25 -1.32
C TRP A 58 8.01 -13.88 0.06
N PHE A 59 6.95 -14.58 0.43
CA PHE A 59 6.77 -15.19 1.73
C PHE A 59 6.95 -16.69 1.62
N GLU A 60 7.35 -17.28 2.73
CA GLU A 60 7.42 -18.71 2.93
C GLU A 60 6.72 -19.05 4.24
N TYR A 61 6.01 -20.17 4.23
CA TYR A 61 5.33 -20.67 5.42
C TYR A 61 6.36 -21.13 6.46
N ASP A 62 6.16 -20.68 7.69
CA ASP A 62 6.90 -21.08 8.86
C ASP A 62 6.01 -21.96 9.75
N GLU A 63 6.37 -23.23 9.85
CA GLU A 63 5.63 -24.23 10.64
C GLU A 63 5.65 -23.93 12.14
N GLU A 64 6.70 -23.31 12.66
CA GLU A 64 6.82 -23.04 14.11
C GLU A 64 5.84 -21.94 14.52
N SER A 65 5.78 -20.86 13.75
CA SER A 65 4.86 -19.74 13.99
C SER A 65 3.47 -19.95 13.40
N GLN A 66 3.27 -21.02 12.61
CA GLN A 66 2.05 -21.28 11.85
C GLN A 66 1.64 -20.07 11.00
N SER A 67 2.62 -19.36 10.44
CA SER A 67 2.44 -18.10 9.74
C SER A 67 3.32 -17.99 8.50
N GLU A 68 2.99 -17.07 7.61
CA GLU A 68 3.84 -16.71 6.48
C GLU A 68 4.89 -15.69 6.93
N THR A 69 6.16 -15.92 6.58
CA THR A 69 7.28 -15.01 6.89
C THR A 69 7.98 -14.58 5.61
N LEU A 70 8.44 -13.33 5.55
CA LEU A 70 9.19 -12.82 4.41
C LEU A 70 10.51 -13.61 4.23
N LYS A 71 10.73 -14.15 3.03
CA LYS A 71 11.98 -14.84 2.66
C LYS A 71 13.18 -13.92 2.93
N GLN A 72 14.16 -14.43 3.68
CA GLN A 72 15.33 -13.66 4.16
C GLN A 72 16.07 -12.88 3.06
N LYS A 73 16.14 -13.43 1.84
CA LYS A 73 16.81 -12.78 0.68
C LYS A 73 16.24 -11.42 0.29
N TYR A 74 15.02 -11.08 0.75
CA TYR A 74 14.36 -9.81 0.46
C TYR A 74 14.56 -8.74 1.52
N ILE A 75 15.02 -9.10 2.72
CA ILE A 75 15.32 -8.14 3.78
C ILE A 75 16.49 -7.24 3.34
N GLY A 76 16.33 -5.93 3.56
CA GLY A 76 17.29 -4.91 3.13
C GLY A 76 17.25 -4.58 1.64
N LYS A 77 16.48 -5.31 0.82
CA LYS A 77 16.34 -4.99 -0.61
C LYS A 77 15.48 -3.76 -0.81
N LYS A 78 15.73 -3.06 -1.92
CA LYS A 78 14.95 -1.89 -2.32
C LYS A 78 13.79 -2.29 -3.21
N VAL A 79 12.65 -1.66 -2.95
CA VAL A 79 11.43 -1.77 -3.75
C VAL A 79 11.01 -0.39 -4.22
N MET A 80 10.40 -0.32 -5.38
CA MET A 80 9.58 0.83 -5.77
C MET A 80 8.13 0.47 -5.47
N ALA A 81 7.49 1.23 -4.59
CA ALA A 81 6.14 0.96 -4.11
C ALA A 81 5.27 2.21 -4.13
N GLU A 82 4.00 2.03 -4.44
CA GLU A 82 2.94 2.98 -4.13
C GLU A 82 2.19 2.45 -2.91
N ILE A 83 2.14 3.27 -1.84
CA ILE A 83 1.37 2.96 -0.63
C ILE A 83 0.30 4.04 -0.43
N LYS A 84 -0.85 3.64 0.10
CA LYS A 84 -1.97 4.55 0.37
C LYS A 84 -2.55 4.30 1.75
N PHE A 85 -2.82 5.40 2.47
CA PHE A 85 -3.53 5.37 3.75
C PHE A 85 -5.02 5.54 3.49
N GLU A 86 -5.83 4.53 3.79
CA GLU A 86 -7.25 4.51 3.48
C GLU A 86 -8.02 3.51 4.35
N ASN A 87 -9.35 3.63 4.37
CA ASN A 87 -10.23 2.77 5.17
C ASN A 87 -10.06 1.28 4.82
N ASN A 88 -10.09 0.42 5.84
CA ASN A 88 -9.94 -1.02 5.69
C ASN A 88 -10.97 -1.60 4.72
N ARG A 89 -12.24 -1.17 4.82
CA ARG A 89 -13.36 -1.70 4.04
C ARG A 89 -13.41 -3.23 4.10
N ASP A 90 -13.15 -3.77 5.29
CA ASP A 90 -13.17 -5.20 5.60
C ASP A 90 -12.19 -6.03 4.76
N ARG A 91 -11.08 -5.43 4.30
CA ARG A 91 -10.02 -6.13 3.58
C ARG A 91 -9.10 -6.93 4.49
N ILE A 92 -8.78 -6.38 5.66
CA ILE A 92 -7.89 -6.97 6.67
C ILE A 92 -8.73 -7.49 7.83
N ALA A 93 -8.46 -8.71 8.25
CA ALA A 93 -9.09 -9.35 9.40
C ALA A 93 -8.72 -8.64 10.71
N GLY A 94 -9.71 -8.36 11.55
CA GLY A 94 -9.54 -7.70 12.85
C GLY A 94 -10.03 -6.24 12.87
N PRO A 95 -9.36 -5.29 12.17
CA PRO A 95 -9.78 -3.88 12.13
C PRO A 95 -11.16 -3.67 11.51
N GLY A 96 -11.93 -2.73 12.04
CA GLY A 96 -13.24 -2.37 11.50
C GLY A 96 -13.16 -1.71 10.11
N ALA A 97 -14.25 -1.77 9.34
CA ALA A 97 -14.36 -1.23 7.98
C ALA A 97 -13.86 0.22 7.80
N ASN A 98 -14.05 1.07 8.82
CA ASN A 98 -13.72 2.49 8.77
C ASN A 98 -12.34 2.83 9.36
N GLU A 99 -11.63 1.86 9.92
CA GLU A 99 -10.26 2.06 10.38
C GLU A 99 -9.33 2.31 9.20
N THR A 100 -8.41 3.26 9.33
CA THR A 100 -7.50 3.62 8.25
C THR A 100 -6.16 2.91 8.41
N LEU A 101 -5.73 2.21 7.35
CA LEU A 101 -4.51 1.41 7.32
C LEU A 101 -3.69 1.77 6.08
N TYR A 102 -2.41 1.41 6.07
CA TYR A 102 -1.58 1.55 4.88
C TYR A 102 -1.67 0.30 4.01
N PHE A 103 -1.96 0.50 2.73
CA PHE A 103 -2.09 -0.56 1.73
C PHE A 103 -1.12 -0.37 0.59
N ILE A 104 -0.52 -1.47 0.13
CA ILE A 104 0.24 -1.50 -1.11
C ILE A 104 -0.74 -1.40 -2.28
N LYS A 105 -0.49 -0.48 -3.19
CA LYS A 105 -1.22 -0.36 -4.46
C LYS A 105 -0.43 -0.96 -5.60
N GLN A 106 0.89 -0.78 -5.58
CA GLN A 106 1.84 -1.39 -6.50
C GLN A 106 3.16 -1.59 -5.77
N ILE A 107 3.88 -2.66 -6.07
CA ILE A 107 5.21 -2.88 -5.53
C ILE A 107 6.04 -3.77 -6.46
N LYS A 108 7.33 -3.46 -6.58
CA LYS A 108 8.30 -4.33 -7.26
C LYS A 108 9.71 -4.11 -6.72
N PHE A 109 10.51 -5.17 -6.71
CA PHE A 109 11.95 -5.03 -6.45
C PHE A 109 12.62 -4.20 -7.55
N ILE A 110 13.58 -3.39 -7.14
CA ILE A 110 14.45 -2.65 -8.04
C ILE A 110 15.71 -3.50 -8.24
N LYS A 111 16.16 -3.63 -9.49
CA LYS A 111 17.42 -4.31 -9.83
C LYS A 111 18.62 -3.47 -9.42
#